data_AF-A0A498JJG3-F1
#
_entry.id   AF-A0A498JJG3-F1
#
_cell.length_a   1.000
_cell.length_b   1.000
_cell.length_c   1.000
_cell.angle_alpha   90.00
_cell.angle_beta   90.00
_cell.angle_gamma   90.00
#
_symmetry.space_group_name_H-M   'P 1'
#
loop_
_entity.id
_entity.type
_entity.pdbx_description
1 polymer ?
#
loop_
_entity_poly.entity_id
_entity_poly.type
_entity_poly.pdbx_seq_one_letter_code
_entity_poly.pdbx_strand_id
1 'polypeptide(L)'
;MAGQAAKSVAKTIAEYQYPWREKLTKYRTELSKGVWGYWHLGAWKPLGISARHRAKIRREVLLAGEDWPYDPARKEMKTKRKGHKVDRIAKEKRENTERLMAKMPQMLADFKKRKWEKKMKEEEKAKD
;
A
#
# COMPACT_ATOMS: atom_id res chain seq x y z
N MET A 1 41.01 16.80 -47.21
CA MET A 1 41.14 16.19 -45.86
C MET A 1 40.39 16.95 -44.75
N ALA A 2 40.39 18.30 -44.69
CA ALA A 2 39.69 19.06 -43.64
C ALA A 2 38.16 18.87 -43.59
N GLY A 3 37.51 18.70 -44.75
CA GLY A 3 36.05 18.52 -44.82
C GLY A 3 35.54 17.16 -44.30
N GLN A 4 36.38 16.12 -44.26
CA GLN A 4 36.01 14.84 -43.64
C GLN A 4 36.16 14.87 -42.12
N ALA A 5 37.19 15.55 -41.61
CA ALA A 5 37.38 15.77 -40.18
C ALA A 5 36.27 16.65 -39.57
N ALA A 6 35.83 17.69 -40.27
CA ALA A 6 34.70 18.50 -39.82
C ALA A 6 33.37 17.71 -39.81
N LYS A 7 33.16 16.82 -40.80
CA LYS A 7 31.98 15.93 -40.84
C LYS A 7 32.01 14.86 -39.77
N SER A 8 33.18 14.31 -39.43
CA SER A 8 33.31 13.33 -38.34
C SER A 8 33.10 13.97 -36.98
N VAL A 9 33.63 15.16 -36.74
CA VAL A 9 33.42 15.93 -35.50
C VAL A 9 31.96 16.37 -35.36
N ALA A 10 31.32 16.83 -36.44
CA ALA A 10 29.90 17.16 -36.41
C ALA A 10 29.02 15.92 -36.14
N LYS A 11 29.39 14.76 -36.70
CA LYS A 11 28.70 13.49 -36.47
C LYS A 11 28.89 13.00 -35.03
N THR A 12 30.09 13.10 -34.46
CA THR A 12 30.33 12.72 -33.06
C THR A 12 29.66 13.68 -32.09
N ILE A 13 29.59 14.98 -32.38
CA ILE A 13 28.84 15.97 -31.58
C ILE A 13 27.33 15.72 -31.68
N ALA A 14 26.81 15.37 -32.86
CA ALA A 14 25.40 15.04 -33.04
C ALA A 14 25.01 13.69 -32.41
N GLU A 15 25.89 12.68 -32.44
CA GLU A 15 25.74 11.40 -31.72
C GLU A 15 25.83 11.62 -30.20
N TYR A 16 26.70 12.52 -29.73
CA TYR A 16 26.75 12.96 -28.32
C TYR A 16 25.59 13.86 -27.89
N GLN A 17 24.88 14.47 -28.83
CA GLN A 17 23.75 15.37 -28.53
C GLN A 17 22.55 14.58 -27.99
N TYR A 18 22.39 13.32 -28.39
CA TYR A 18 21.24 12.48 -27.98
C TYR A 18 21.65 11.04 -27.60
N PRO A 19 22.48 10.85 -26.55
CA PRO A 19 22.97 9.55 -26.12
C PRO A 19 21.86 8.61 -25.63
N TRP A 20 20.65 9.12 -25.40
CA TRP A 20 19.49 8.33 -25.04
C TRP A 20 18.90 7.55 -26.23
N ARG A 21 19.12 7.98 -27.49
CA ARG A 21 18.62 7.26 -28.68
C ARG A 21 19.27 5.89 -28.80
N GLU A 22 20.60 5.82 -28.62
CA GLU A 22 21.35 4.57 -28.63
C GLU A 22 21.00 3.67 -27.44
N LYS A 23 20.80 4.26 -26.25
CA LYS A 23 20.36 3.50 -25.08
C LYS A 23 18.95 2.94 -25.27
N LEU A 24 18.05 3.71 -25.88
CA LEU A 24 16.70 3.29 -26.22
C LEU A 24 16.71 2.13 -27.21
N THR A 25 17.48 2.21 -28.29
CA THR A 25 17.57 1.12 -29.27
C THR A 25 18.17 -0.14 -28.65
N LYS A 26 19.22 0.01 -27.84
CA LYS A 26 19.85 -1.11 -27.11
C LYS A 26 18.89 -1.85 -26.18
N TYR A 27 18.08 -1.11 -25.41
CA TYR A 27 17.20 -1.69 -24.41
C TYR A 27 15.74 -1.81 -24.86
N ARG A 28 15.43 -1.55 -26.14
CA ARG A 28 14.05 -1.54 -26.66
C ARG A 28 13.28 -2.81 -26.33
N THR A 29 13.90 -3.97 -26.53
CA THR A 29 13.31 -5.30 -26.27
C THR A 29 13.11 -5.59 -24.79
N GLU A 30 13.97 -5.03 -23.93
CA GLU A 30 13.82 -5.13 -22.47
C GLU A 30 12.73 -4.19 -21.96
N LEU A 31 12.67 -2.96 -22.49
CA LEU A 31 11.67 -1.95 -22.12
C LEU A 31 10.25 -2.39 -22.49
N SER A 32 10.09 -3.14 -23.58
CA SER A 32 8.79 -3.69 -24.00
C SER A 32 8.28 -4.83 -23.11
N LYS A 33 9.14 -5.47 -22.29
CA LYS A 33 8.72 -6.56 -21.38
C LYS A 33 7.96 -6.04 -20.15
N GLY A 34 7.99 -4.73 -19.90
CA GLY A 34 7.29 -4.06 -18.80
C GLY A 34 8.21 -3.26 -17.89
N VAL A 35 7.72 -2.94 -16.68
CA VAL A 35 8.43 -2.10 -15.70
C VAL A 35 9.18 -2.91 -14.64
N TRP A 36 8.59 -4.01 -14.18
CA TRP A 36 9.06 -4.75 -12.99
C TRP A 36 9.67 -6.11 -13.31
N GLY A 37 9.56 -6.56 -14.55
CA GLY A 37 9.86 -7.91 -14.97
C GLY A 37 8.75 -8.47 -15.83
N TYR A 38 8.89 -9.75 -16.17
CA TYR A 38 7.94 -10.46 -17.00
C TYR A 38 7.75 -11.88 -16.49
N TRP A 39 6.55 -12.41 -16.70
CA TRP A 39 6.25 -13.81 -16.41
C TRP A 39 6.75 -14.67 -17.56
N HIS A 40 7.60 -15.66 -17.26
CA HIS A 40 8.09 -16.59 -18.28
C HIS A 40 8.38 -17.96 -17.66
N LEU A 41 7.81 -19.01 -18.26
CA LEU A 41 7.99 -20.41 -17.84
C LEU A 41 7.70 -20.63 -16.35
N GLY A 42 6.59 -20.08 -15.86
CA GLY A 42 6.13 -20.28 -14.49
C GLY A 42 6.90 -19.49 -13.42
N ALA A 43 7.83 -18.62 -13.82
CA ALA A 43 8.59 -17.78 -12.91
C ALA A 43 8.53 -16.30 -13.31
N TRP A 44 8.61 -15.43 -12.30
CA TRP A 44 8.85 -14.00 -12.52
C TRP A 44 10.34 -13.78 -12.83
N LYS A 45 10.66 -13.24 -14.00
CA LYS A 45 12.02 -12.89 -14.41
C LYS A 45 12.24 -11.39 -14.28
N PRO A 46 13.36 -10.94 -13.67
CA PRO A 46 13.72 -9.53 -13.66
C PRO A 46 14.09 -9.05 -15.06
N LEU A 47 14.03 -7.73 -15.26
CA LEU A 47 14.51 -7.12 -16.50
C LEU A 47 16.04 -7.12 -16.57
N GLY A 48 16.59 -7.14 -17.78
CA GLY A 48 18.03 -6.99 -18.03
C GLY A 48 18.56 -5.57 -17.80
N ILE A 49 17.69 -4.62 -17.42
CA ILE A 49 18.03 -3.23 -17.11
C ILE A 49 17.65 -2.89 -15.66
N SER A 50 18.55 -2.22 -14.95
CA SER A 50 18.24 -1.73 -13.60
C SER A 50 17.20 -0.61 -13.65
N ALA A 51 16.34 -0.54 -12.63
CA ALA A 51 15.33 0.51 -12.52
C ALA A 51 15.95 1.93 -12.54
N ARG A 52 17.14 2.10 -11.95
CA ARG A 52 17.91 3.36 -11.98
C ARG A 52 18.33 3.74 -13.40
N HIS A 53 18.88 2.79 -14.16
CA HIS A 53 19.30 3.06 -15.54
C HIS A 53 18.08 3.39 -16.41
N ARG A 54 16.99 2.64 -16.25
CA ARG A 54 15.71 2.89 -16.92
C ARG A 54 15.17 4.29 -16.66
N ALA A 55 15.17 4.73 -15.40
CA ALA A 55 14.73 6.07 -15.02
C ALA A 55 15.64 7.18 -15.60
N LYS A 56 16.95 6.93 -15.73
CA LYS A 56 17.88 7.86 -16.37
C LYS A 56 17.55 8.04 -17.86
N ILE A 57 17.34 6.95 -18.60
CA ILE A 57 16.92 7.02 -20.01
C ILE A 57 15.58 7.75 -20.13
N ARG A 58 14.58 7.36 -19.31
CA ARG A 58 13.26 8.02 -19.30
C ARG A 58 13.37 9.52 -19.08
N ARG A 59 14.21 9.96 -18.12
CA ARG A 59 14.48 11.38 -17.88
C ARG A 59 15.09 12.07 -19.10
N GLU A 60 16.10 11.47 -19.72
CA GLU A 60 16.76 12.03 -20.91
C GLU A 60 15.79 12.18 -22.09
N VAL A 61 14.91 11.20 -22.33
CA VAL A 61 13.88 11.22 -23.38
C VAL A 61 12.83 12.30 -23.14
N LEU A 62 12.28 12.35 -21.93
CA LEU A 62 11.25 13.34 -21.58
C LEU A 62 11.81 14.78 -21.59
N LEU A 63 13.08 14.98 -21.19
CA LEU A 63 13.74 16.28 -21.28
C LEU A 63 13.98 16.73 -22.73
N ALA A 64 14.13 15.78 -23.65
CA ALA A 64 14.20 16.07 -25.08
C ALA A 64 12.81 16.36 -25.71
N GLY A 65 11.73 16.29 -24.92
CA GLY A 65 10.36 16.52 -25.38
C GLY A 65 9.74 15.33 -26.12
N GLU A 66 10.38 14.16 -26.12
CA GLU A 66 9.82 12.95 -26.71
C GLU A 66 8.95 12.17 -25.71
N ASP A 67 8.03 11.34 -26.23
CA ASP A 67 7.12 10.54 -25.42
C ASP A 67 7.77 9.24 -24.89
N TRP A 68 7.27 8.76 -23.75
CA TRP A 68 7.73 7.53 -23.11
C TRP A 68 6.60 6.48 -23.05
N PRO A 69 6.46 5.60 -24.07
CA PRO A 69 5.34 4.68 -24.18
C PRO A 69 5.47 3.38 -23.35
N TYR A 70 6.63 3.14 -22.73
CA TYR A 70 6.95 1.85 -22.11
C TYR A 70 6.37 1.65 -20.71
N ASP A 71 5.86 2.71 -20.07
CA ASP A 71 5.36 2.66 -18.69
C ASP A 71 3.83 2.71 -18.68
N PRO A 72 3.14 1.77 -17.99
CA PRO A 72 1.71 1.88 -17.80
C PRO A 72 1.38 3.08 -16.91
N ALA A 73 0.19 3.64 -17.11
CA ALA A 73 -0.31 4.74 -16.29
C ALA A 73 -0.35 4.35 -14.80
N ARG A 74 -0.03 5.31 -13.94
CA ARG A 74 -0.07 5.12 -12.49
C ARG A 74 -1.53 4.92 -12.06
N LYS A 75 -1.79 3.85 -11.30
CA LYS A 75 -3.11 3.61 -10.70
C LYS A 75 -3.45 4.68 -9.65
N GLU A 76 -4.73 4.95 -9.50
CA GLU A 76 -5.24 5.83 -8.46
C GLU A 76 -4.94 5.32 -7.05
N MET A 77 -4.69 6.24 -6.13
CA MET A 77 -4.43 5.90 -4.72
C MET A 77 -5.73 5.70 -3.95
N LYS A 78 -5.75 4.70 -3.04
CA LYS A 78 -6.91 4.45 -2.18
C LYS A 78 -6.94 5.41 -0.99
N THR A 79 -7.97 6.24 -0.90
CA THR A 79 -8.14 7.27 0.13
C THR A 79 -9.14 6.88 1.23
N LYS A 80 -9.10 5.64 1.73
CA LYS A 80 -10.00 5.20 2.81
C LYS A 80 -9.30 5.28 4.17
N ARG A 81 -9.88 6.02 5.12
CA ARG A 81 -9.43 6.08 6.53
C ARG A 81 -10.05 4.93 7.33
N LYS A 82 -9.24 4.25 8.14
CA LYS A 82 -9.69 3.11 8.99
C LYS A 82 -10.53 3.57 10.19
N GLY A 83 -10.21 4.73 10.77
CA GLY A 83 -10.73 5.18 12.06
C GLY A 83 -10.15 4.37 13.24
N HIS A 84 -10.11 4.98 14.43
CA HIS A 84 -9.66 4.30 15.64
C HIS A 84 -10.71 3.27 16.11
N LYS A 85 -10.24 2.13 16.64
CA LYS A 85 -11.12 1.08 17.18
C LYS A 85 -11.96 1.60 18.36
N VAL A 86 -11.34 2.44 19.19
CA VAL A 86 -11.99 3.01 20.39
C VAL A 86 -13.23 3.82 20.00
N ASP A 87 -13.09 4.74 19.04
CA ASP A 87 -14.20 5.60 18.60
C ASP A 87 -15.33 4.80 17.97
N ARG A 88 -14.98 3.77 17.19
CA ARG A 88 -15.96 2.90 16.52
C ARG A 88 -16.86 2.17 17.51
N ILE A 89 -16.29 1.70 18.62
CA ILE A 89 -16.99 0.90 19.63
C ILE A 89 -17.61 1.78 20.73
N ALA A 90 -17.27 3.08 20.78
CA ALA A 90 -17.73 3.98 21.82
C ALA A 90 -19.26 4.07 21.89
N LYS A 91 -19.94 4.11 20.75
CA LYS A 91 -21.41 4.13 20.68
C LYS A 91 -22.02 2.85 21.25
N GLU A 92 -21.55 1.69 20.79
CA GLU A 92 -22.00 0.37 21.26
C GLU A 92 -21.80 0.21 22.77
N LYS A 93 -20.67 0.70 23.30
CA LYS A 93 -20.42 0.66 24.75
C LYS A 93 -21.41 1.51 25.54
N ARG A 94 -21.75 2.71 25.08
CA ARG A 94 -22.72 3.59 25.75
C ARG A 94 -24.11 2.95 25.79
N GLU A 95 -24.56 2.42 24.66
CA GLU A 95 -25.85 1.70 24.56
C GLU A 95 -25.89 0.46 25.48
N ASN A 96 -24.79 -0.29 25.56
CA ASN A 96 -24.71 -1.43 26.47
C ASN A 96 -24.73 -1.00 27.94
N THR A 97 -24.07 0.11 28.29
CA THR A 97 -24.14 0.68 29.63
C THR A 97 -25.57 1.07 29.98
N GLU A 98 -26.30 1.76 29.10
CA GLU A 98 -27.71 2.11 29.32
C GLU A 98 -28.58 0.87 29.53
N ARG A 99 -28.41 -0.15 28.68
CA ARG A 99 -29.14 -1.43 28.79
C ARG A 99 -28.85 -2.15 30.11
N LEU A 100 -27.61 -2.12 30.58
CA LEU A 100 -27.23 -2.73 31.86
C LEU A 100 -27.82 -1.95 33.03
N MET A 101 -27.77 -0.62 32.98
CA MET A 101 -28.31 0.24 34.03
C MET A 101 -29.83 0.11 34.16
N ALA A 102 -30.55 -0.07 33.05
CA ALA A 102 -31.99 -0.36 33.09
C ALA A 102 -32.32 -1.68 33.84
N LYS A 103 -31.42 -2.67 33.80
CA LYS A 103 -31.58 -3.96 34.52
C LYS A 103 -31.07 -3.92 35.96
N MET A 104 -30.40 -2.85 36.36
CA MET A 104 -29.73 -2.76 37.66
C MET A 104 -30.68 -2.92 38.86
N PRO A 105 -31.91 -2.35 38.87
CA PRO A 105 -32.82 -2.52 39.99
C PRO A 105 -33.19 -3.99 40.23
N GLN A 106 -33.45 -4.74 39.16
CA GLN A 106 -33.74 -6.17 39.24
C GLN A 106 -32.52 -6.94 39.75
N MET A 107 -31.34 -6.66 39.22
CA MET A 107 -30.10 -7.30 39.67
C MET A 107 -29.82 -7.07 41.16
N LEU A 108 -30.14 -5.89 41.70
CA LEU A 108 -30.01 -5.57 43.12
C LEU A 108 -31.01 -6.36 43.97
N ALA A 109 -32.27 -6.46 43.53
CA ALA A 109 -33.29 -7.27 44.20
C ALA A 109 -32.88 -8.75 44.25
N ASP A 110 -32.43 -9.29 43.12
CA ASP A 110 -31.96 -10.68 43.01
C ASP A 110 -30.73 -10.94 43.89
N PHE A 111 -29.81 -9.98 43.99
CA PHE A 111 -28.65 -10.09 44.87
C PHE A 111 -29.05 -10.09 46.35
N LYS A 112 -29.93 -9.16 46.76
CA LYS A 112 -30.46 -9.09 48.13
C LYS A 112 -31.19 -10.37 48.51
N LYS A 113 -32.04 -10.89 47.61
CA LYS A 113 -32.76 -12.16 47.80
C LYS A 113 -31.79 -13.32 48.03
N ARG A 114 -30.78 -13.49 47.17
CA ARG A 114 -29.75 -14.54 47.34
C ARG A 114 -28.99 -14.44 48.66
N LYS A 115 -28.62 -13.22 49.06
CA LYS A 115 -27.94 -12.97 50.36
C LYS A 115 -28.83 -13.36 51.53
N TRP A 116 -30.11 -13.04 51.46
CA TRP A 116 -31.08 -13.32 52.50
C TRP A 116 -31.39 -14.81 52.61
N GLU A 117 -31.67 -15.49 51.49
CA GLU A 117 -31.88 -16.95 51.45
C GLU A 117 -30.67 -17.73 51.97
N LYS A 118 -29.46 -17.28 51.65
CA LYS A 118 -28.23 -17.88 52.19
C LYS A 118 -28.17 -17.74 53.72
N LYS A 119 -28.48 -16.55 54.25
CA LYS A 119 -28.49 -16.30 55.69
C LYS A 119 -29.53 -17.17 56.40
N MET A 120 -30.76 -17.26 55.87
CA MET A 120 -31.81 -18.10 56.46
C MET A 120 -31.38 -19.57 56.51
N LYS A 121 -30.78 -20.11 55.44
CA LYS A 121 -30.27 -21.49 55.42
C LYS A 121 -29.14 -21.74 56.43
N GLU A 122 -28.29 -20.75 56.67
CA GLU A 122 -27.23 -20.85 57.68
C GLU A 122 -27.82 -20.82 59.11
N GLU A 123 -28.84 -20.00 59.35
CA GLU A 123 -29.54 -19.94 60.64
C GLU A 123 -30.38 -21.20 60.93
N GLU A 124 -30.99 -21.81 59.92
CA GLU A 124 -31.69 -23.10 60.05
C GLU A 124 -30.71 -24.23 60.38
N LYS A 125 -29.58 -24.32 59.66
CA LYS A 125 -28.52 -25.31 59.95
C LYS A 125 -27.85 -25.16 61.31
N ALA A 126 -27.94 -23.98 61.93
CA ALA A 126 -27.39 -23.75 63.26
C ALA A 126 -28.38 -24.12 64.39
N LYS A 127 -29.65 -24.36 64.05
CA LYS A 127 -30.72 -24.75 64.98
C LYS A 127 -30.99 -26.26 64.97
N ASP A 128 -30.70 -26.93 63.85
CA ASP A 128 -30.59 -28.39 63.75
C ASP A 128 -29.27 -28.91 64.34
#